data_AF-A0A7V4HUB9-F1
#
_entry.id   AF-A0A7V4HUB9-F1
#
_cell.length_a   1.000
_cell.length_b   1.000
_cell.length_c   1.000
_cell.angle_alpha   90.00
_cell.angle_beta   90.00
_cell.angle_gamma   90.00
#
_symmetry.space_group_name_H-M   'P 1'
#
loop_
_entity.id
_entity.type
_entity.pdbx_description
1 polymer ?
#
loop_
_entity_poly.entity_id
_entity_poly.type
_entity_poly.pdbx_seq_one_letter_code
_entity_poly.pdbx_strand_id
1 'polypeptide(L)' 'MAEHPPQQPDGSERGLVCRQCGCRHFWVLYTRRIAGGRLIRRRECRHCGKRYTTTEKIVN' A
#
# COMPACT_ATOMS: atom_id res chain seq x y z
N MET A 1 -2.17 3.22 -39.10
CA MET A 1 -1.32 4.09 -38.27
C MET A 1 -2.19 4.54 -37.11
N ALA A 2 -2.11 3.89 -35.95
CA ALA A 2 -2.95 4.24 -34.80
C ALA A 2 -2.07 4.94 -33.78
N GLU A 3 -2.20 6.26 -33.71
CA GLU A 3 -1.57 7.08 -32.67
C GLU A 3 -2.11 6.68 -31.31
N HIS A 4 -1.21 6.27 -30.41
CA HIS A 4 -1.53 6.11 -29.00
C HIS A 4 -1.64 7.51 -28.39
N PRO A 5 -2.75 7.84 -27.70
CA PRO A 5 -2.89 9.14 -27.07
C PRO A 5 -1.83 9.33 -25.96
N PRO A 6 -1.38 10.57 -25.72
CA PRO A 6 -0.38 10.85 -24.68
C PRO A 6 -0.95 10.47 -23.31
N GLN A 7 -0.29 9.52 -22.66
CA GLN A 7 -0.64 9.06 -21.32
C GLN A 7 -0.45 10.23 -20.35
N GLN A 8 -1.57 10.77 -19.85
CA GLN A 8 -1.57 11.81 -18.82
C GLN A 8 -0.77 11.32 -17.61
N PRO A 9 0.02 12.17 -16.93
CA PRO A 9 0.71 11.77 -15.71
C PRO A 9 -0.35 11.46 -14.64
N ASP A 10 -0.61 10.17 -14.50
CA ASP A 10 -1.49 9.58 -13.51
C ASP A 10 -1.09 10.14 -12.14
N GLY A 11 -1.96 10.92 -11.51
CA GLY A 11 -1.83 11.46 -10.14
C GLY A 11 -1.87 10.36 -9.07
N SER A 12 -1.23 9.24 -9.37
CA SER A 12 -1.20 7.99 -8.63
C SER A 12 0.19 7.71 -8.13
N GLU A 13 0.69 8.60 -7.28
CA GLU A 13 1.55 8.16 -6.19
C GLU A 13 0.73 7.43 -5.11
N ARG A 14 -0.29 6.66 -5.53
CA ARG A 14 -1.23 5.95 -4.66
C ARG A 14 -0.57 4.67 -4.17
N GLY A 15 -0.02 4.72 -2.97
CA GLY A 15 0.51 3.53 -2.31
C GLY A 15 1.21 3.85 -1.00
N LEU A 16 1.47 2.80 -0.21
CA LEU A 16 2.38 2.94 0.91
C LEU A 16 3.81 3.12 0.36
N VAL A 17 4.58 4.01 0.98
CA VAL A 17 6.02 4.13 0.74
C VAL A 17 6.78 3.66 1.98
N CYS A 18 7.83 2.88 1.78
CA CYS A 18 8.66 2.39 2.86
C CYS A 18 9.50 3.55 3.39
N ARG A 19 9.24 3.99 4.63
CA ARG A 19 9.97 5.10 5.25
C ARG A 19 11.47 4.83 5.48
N GLN A 20 11.91 3.58 5.35
CA GLN A 20 13.31 3.20 5.55
C GLN A 20 14.12 3.27 4.24
N CYS A 21 13.54 2.84 3.12
CA CYS A 21 14.28 2.67 1.86
C CYS A 21 13.58 3.26 0.63
N GLY A 22 12.43 3.93 0.79
CA GLY A 22 11.69 4.56 -0.30
C GLY A 22 10.94 3.60 -1.24
N CYS A 23 11.11 2.28 -1.09
CA CYS A 23 10.45 1.29 -1.94
C CYS A 23 8.93 1.26 -1.70
N ARG A 24 8.16 0.95 -2.75
CA ARG A 24 6.69 0.82 -2.72
C ARG A 24 6.22 -0.64 -2.73
N HIS A 25 7.16 -1.60 -2.72
CA HIS A 25 6.86 -3.03 -2.79
C HIS A 25 6.79 -3.64 -1.40
N PHE A 26 5.62 -4.21 -1.06
CA PHE A 26 5.40 -4.89 0.21
C PHE A 26 4.80 -6.28 0.02
N TRP A 27 5.21 -7.22 0.87
CA TRP A 27 4.49 -8.47 1.12
C TRP A 27 3.40 -8.21 2.14
N VAL A 28 2.19 -8.73 1.92
CA VAL A 28 1.15 -8.75 2.94
C VAL A 28 1.39 -9.98 3.80
N LEU A 29 1.75 -9.76 5.06
CA LEU A 29 1.99 -10.84 6.02
C LEU A 29 0.66 -11.45 6.49
N TYR A 30 -0.26 -10.59 6.92
CA TYR A 30 -1.62 -11.00 7.27
C TYR A 30 -2.56 -9.82 7.27
N THR A 31 -3.84 -10.15 7.10
CA THR A 31 -4.96 -9.25 7.32
C THR A 31 -5.80 -9.83 8.45
N ARG A 32 -6.01 -9.08 9.53
CA ARG A 32 -6.86 -9.52 10.66
C ARG A 32 -7.85 -8.43 11.04
N ARG A 33 -9.07 -8.84 11.35
CA ARG A 33 -10.07 -7.97 11.97
C ARG A 33 -9.76 -7.87 13.46
N ILE A 34 -9.87 -6.69 14.03
CA ILE A 34 -9.76 -6.47 15.48
C ILE A 34 -11.09 -5.95 16.03
N ALA A 35 -11.25 -6.09 17.35
CA ALA A 35 -12.40 -5.57 18.08
C ALA A 35 -12.64 -4.09 17.75
N GLY A 36 -13.92 -3.70 17.65
CA GLY A 36 -14.32 -2.35 17.25
C GLY A 36 -14.34 -2.10 15.74
N GLY A 37 -14.51 -3.15 14.93
CA GLY A 37 -14.77 -3.04 13.48
C GLY A 37 -13.59 -2.55 12.64
N ARG A 38 -12.36 -2.63 13.18
CA ARG A 38 -11.16 -2.17 12.45
C ARG A 38 -10.46 -3.35 11.78
N LEU A 39 -9.89 -3.10 10.61
CA LEU A 39 -9.13 -4.07 9.85
C LEU A 39 -7.65 -3.71 9.95
N ILE A 40 -6.81 -4.63 10.42
CA ILE A 40 -5.37 -4.45 10.45
C ILE A 40 -4.74 -5.26 9.31
N ARG A 41 -3.92 -4.59 8.52
CA ARG A 41 -3.05 -5.21 7.52
C ARG A 41 -1.61 -5.03 7.90
N ARG A 42 -0.91 -6.14 8.16
CA ARG A 42 0.53 -6.12 8.40
C ARG A 42 1.26 -6.46 7.12
N ARG A 43 2.27 -5.67 6.81
CA ARG A 43 3.03 -5.75 5.56
C ARG A 43 4.52 -5.60 5.81
N GLU A 44 5.32 -6.21 4.96
CA GLU A 44 6.78 -6.23 5.05
C GLU A 44 7.38 -5.70 3.77
N CYS A 45 8.28 -4.73 3.86
CA CYS A 45 8.95 -4.17 2.68
C CYS A 45 9.82 -5.25 2.02
N ARG A 46 9.63 -5.46 0.72
CA ARG A 46 10.39 -6.48 -0.02
C ARG A 46 11.89 -6.18 -0.09
N HIS A 47 12.25 -4.90 -0.08
CA HIS A 47 13.63 -4.46 -0.25
C HIS A 47 14.46 -4.45 1.05
N CYS A 48 13.90 -3.97 2.17
CA CYS A 48 14.65 -3.84 3.43
C CYS A 48 14.10 -4.69 4.59
N GLY A 49 13.02 -5.46 4.36
CA GLY A 49 12.39 -6.29 5.40
C GLY A 49 11.64 -5.50 6.49
N LYS A 50 11.53 -4.17 6.38
CA LYS A 50 10.86 -3.35 7.40
C LYS A 50 9.36 -3.62 7.42
N ARG A 51 8.81 -3.81 8.61
CA ARG A 51 7.39 -4.14 8.82
C ARG A 51 6.56 -2.89 9.10
N TYR A 52 5.40 -2.81 8.45
CA TYR A 52 4.42 -1.75 8.59
C TYR A 52 3.06 -2.35 8.91
N THR A 53 2.25 -1.60 9.66
CA THR A 53 0.90 -2.00 10.00
C THR A 53 -0.05 -0.89 9.57
N THR A 54 -0.97 -1.19 8.67
CA THR A 54 -2.10 -0.31 8.35
C THR A 54 -3.29 -0.70 9.19
N THR A 55 -4.01 0.29 9.70
CA THR A 55 -5.33 0.09 10.29
C THR A 55 -6.33 0.80 9.40
N GLU A 56 -7.22 0.04 8.80
CA GLU A 56 -8.35 0.54 8.04
C GLU A 56 -9.54 0.61 9.02
N LYS A 57 -10.12 1.80 9.15
CA LYS A 57 -11.37 2.01 9.90
C LYS A 57 -12.48 2.12 8.87
N ILE A 58 -13.54 1.34 9.04
CA ILE A 58 -14.76 1.52 8.27
C ILE A 58 -15.42 2.77 8.86
N VAL A 59 -15.35 3.88 8.12
CA VAL A 59 -16.14 5.08 8.42
C VAL A 59 -17.48 4.89 7.70
N ASN A 60 -18.56 4.78 8.48
CA ASN A 60 -19.92 4.75 7.96
C ASN A 60 -20.43 6.17 7.74
#